data_AF-R6CDB6-F1
#
_entry.id   AF-R6CDB6-F1
#
_cell.length_a   1.000
_cell.length_b   1.000
_cell.length_c   1.000
_cell.angle_alpha   90.00
_cell.angle_beta   90.00
_cell.angle_gamma   90.00
#
_symmetry.space_group_name_H-M   'P 1'
#
loop_
_entity.id
_entity.type
_entity.pdbx_description
1 polymer ?
#
loop_
_entity_poly.entity_id
_entity_poly.type
_entity_poly.pdbx_seq_one_letter_code
_entity_poly.pdbx_strand_id
1 'polypeptide(L)'
;MRIRRKPWARPELAACPFCIDEPEKQLGHWHQMFEREQPLHLELGCGKGGFMAQKAVANPDINFLAVDIKSDILGLTKRNIEAAFAQQERPVDNVRIFAYDIERILQVLSKEDVVDRIYINFCNPWPKKKHKKKRLTYPRQLFSYQEFLKDGGEIWFKTDDDELFEESLEYFKLCGFTQKYLTRDLANSGFAENILTEHEKMFMEQGIPIKFLIAQNHGRISQLPPVVPKDNEEQEKERGRMKAICNGRLVMHDRILEGQALLFDEKIIGIVPPEQLPTDCERIDVQGALVTPGLFDVHIHGSGGCDTMDGTEQALHTIASTVVKNGVTRFLATSVTLPLERTAQVFDTVREVVGKSGEGWDAAVIEGINMEGPFINPAYKGAHEENYIADVDFDFMQRYSDVIRLVTVAPEKNGAMEFIKKLTTQTPIRVSIGHTAATYEQAMEAIENGATQVTHLYNAMTPMHHRKPGVVTAALRSNVYTEMICDTIHVHPAMFQFVMDCKTNDRFVLITDCMRAGGMPQGEYTLGELKVVVDQNSARLTDGTLAGSILSLNRAIANVRANTDKPLWEIVNAATLNPARALGMQDRIGSLRAGCNADFAIFDDQMNTLMTLVDGRIVYRKDENR
;
A
#
# COMPACT_ATOMS: atom_id res chain seq x y z
N MET A 1 -23.47 -16.90 -14.17
CA MET A 1 -24.51 -16.57 -15.18
C MET A 1 -25.19 -15.24 -14.81
N ARG A 2 -25.33 -14.27 -15.74
CA ARG A 2 -26.16 -13.06 -15.49
C ARG A 2 -27.63 -13.47 -15.49
N ILE A 3 -28.18 -13.73 -14.32
CA ILE A 3 -29.61 -14.03 -14.16
C ILE A 3 -30.41 -12.77 -14.52
N ARG A 4 -31.37 -12.91 -15.44
CA ARG A 4 -32.35 -11.85 -15.74
C ARG A 4 -33.22 -11.63 -14.52
N ARG A 5 -33.49 -10.36 -14.17
CA ARG A 5 -34.37 -9.98 -13.05
C ARG A 5 -35.69 -10.76 -13.11
N LYS A 6 -36.13 -11.32 -11.98
CA LYS A 6 -37.37 -12.09 -11.87
C LYS A 6 -38.34 -11.34 -10.95
N PRO A 7 -39.21 -10.46 -11.47
CA PRO A 7 -40.07 -9.61 -10.65
C PRO A 7 -40.96 -10.38 -9.66
N TRP A 8 -41.28 -11.64 -9.97
CA TRP A 8 -42.06 -12.54 -9.11
C TRP A 8 -41.30 -13.09 -7.91
N ALA A 9 -39.96 -13.08 -7.90
CA ALA A 9 -39.18 -13.76 -6.86
C ALA A 9 -39.34 -13.09 -5.49
N ARG A 10 -39.27 -11.75 -5.42
CA ARG A 10 -39.31 -11.03 -4.14
C ARG A 10 -40.66 -11.16 -3.42
N PRO A 11 -41.83 -10.99 -4.09
CA PRO A 11 -43.12 -11.23 -3.44
C PRO A 11 -43.30 -12.67 -2.94
N GLU A 12 -42.84 -13.67 -3.69
CA GLU A 12 -42.94 -15.07 -3.26
C GLU A 12 -42.04 -15.39 -2.07
N LEU A 13 -40.84 -14.80 -2.02
CA LEU A 13 -39.92 -14.96 -0.89
C LEU A 13 -40.46 -14.29 0.38
N ALA A 14 -41.04 -13.10 0.27
CA ALA A 14 -41.66 -12.43 1.42
C ALA A 14 -42.84 -13.21 2.03
N ALA A 15 -43.51 -14.04 1.23
CA ALA A 15 -44.59 -14.93 1.68
C ALA A 15 -44.10 -16.33 2.12
N CYS A 16 -42.80 -16.60 2.01
CA CYS A 16 -42.23 -17.91 2.28
C CYS A 16 -41.84 -18.03 3.77
N PRO A 17 -42.44 -18.96 4.54
CA PRO A 17 -42.21 -19.04 5.98
C PRO A 17 -40.78 -19.48 6.34
N PHE A 18 -40.06 -20.08 5.39
CA PHE A 18 -38.67 -20.49 5.57
C PHE A 18 -37.65 -19.57 4.87
N CYS A 19 -38.11 -18.46 4.28
CA CYS A 19 -37.21 -17.41 3.78
C CYS A 19 -37.04 -16.33 4.85
N ILE A 20 -35.79 -15.99 5.18
CA ILE A 20 -35.47 -14.98 6.19
C ILE A 20 -35.11 -13.68 5.50
N ASP A 21 -35.95 -12.65 5.66
CA ASP A 21 -35.77 -11.34 5.03
C ASP A 21 -34.71 -10.48 5.74
N GLU A 22 -34.56 -10.62 7.06
CA GLU A 22 -33.61 -9.86 7.89
C GLU A 22 -32.64 -10.81 8.62
N PRO A 23 -31.73 -11.49 7.90
CA PRO A 23 -30.84 -12.49 8.48
C PRO A 23 -29.90 -11.93 9.56
N GLU A 24 -29.57 -10.64 9.55
CA GLU A 24 -28.75 -9.99 10.58
C GLU A 24 -29.39 -10.03 11.97
N LYS A 25 -30.73 -10.09 12.05
CA LYS A 25 -31.44 -10.22 13.33
C LYS A 25 -31.31 -11.62 13.94
N GLN A 26 -30.80 -12.59 13.19
CA GLN A 26 -30.61 -13.97 13.62
C GLN A 26 -29.18 -14.27 14.06
N LEU A 27 -28.29 -13.26 14.10
CA LEU A 27 -26.93 -13.42 14.58
C LEU A 27 -26.91 -13.99 16.01
N GLY A 28 -26.36 -15.18 16.18
CA GLY A 28 -26.29 -15.93 17.44
C GLY A 28 -27.55 -16.71 17.80
N HIS A 29 -28.55 -16.74 16.93
CA HIS A 29 -29.87 -17.30 17.18
C HIS A 29 -30.38 -18.25 16.09
N TRP A 30 -29.55 -18.65 15.12
CA TRP A 30 -30.02 -19.46 13.98
C TRP A 30 -30.61 -20.82 14.38
N HIS A 31 -30.10 -21.45 15.43
CA HIS A 31 -30.65 -22.70 15.96
C HIS A 31 -32.09 -22.55 16.46
N GLN A 32 -32.46 -21.38 16.96
CA GLN A 32 -33.81 -21.10 17.50
C GLN A 32 -34.86 -20.94 16.40
N MET A 33 -34.41 -20.80 15.14
CA MET A 33 -35.30 -20.69 13.97
C MET A 33 -35.90 -22.04 13.57
N PHE A 34 -35.43 -23.15 14.14
CA PHE A 34 -35.92 -24.50 13.86
C PHE A 34 -36.70 -25.04 15.04
N GLU A 35 -37.71 -25.87 14.78
CA GLU A 35 -38.53 -26.47 15.84
C GLU A 35 -37.77 -27.52 16.66
N ARG A 36 -36.75 -28.13 16.07
CA ARG A 36 -35.97 -29.22 16.64
C ARG A 36 -34.50 -28.80 16.72
N GLU A 37 -33.89 -29.01 17.87
CA GLU A 37 -32.45 -28.85 18.05
C GLU A 37 -31.73 -30.04 17.37
N GLN A 38 -31.00 -29.73 16.30
CA GLN A 38 -30.37 -30.70 15.40
C GLN A 38 -29.05 -30.12 14.88
N PRO A 39 -28.13 -30.96 14.37
CA PRO A 39 -26.94 -30.48 13.66
C PRO A 39 -27.32 -29.48 12.57
N LEU A 40 -26.51 -28.43 12.41
CA LEU A 40 -26.78 -27.35 11.47
C LEU A 40 -25.79 -27.40 10.32
N HIS A 41 -26.31 -27.52 9.11
CA HIS A 41 -25.53 -27.52 7.88
C HIS A 41 -25.78 -26.25 7.06
N LEU A 42 -24.75 -25.72 6.39
CA LEU A 42 -24.83 -24.50 5.60
C LEU A 42 -24.42 -24.76 4.15
N GLU A 43 -25.22 -24.37 3.17
CA GLU A 43 -24.82 -24.29 1.77
C GLU A 43 -24.53 -22.85 1.35
N LEU A 44 -23.29 -22.60 0.89
CA LEU A 44 -22.83 -21.32 0.41
C LEU A 44 -22.95 -21.23 -1.11
N GLY A 45 -23.79 -20.30 -1.60
CA GLY A 45 -24.03 -20.13 -3.03
C GLY A 45 -24.97 -21.21 -3.58
N CYS A 46 -26.12 -21.39 -2.94
CA CYS A 46 -27.04 -22.51 -3.21
C CYS A 46 -27.67 -22.49 -4.62
N GLY A 47 -27.51 -21.41 -5.39
CA GLY A 47 -27.98 -21.32 -6.76
C GLY A 47 -29.49 -21.55 -6.82
N LYS A 48 -29.94 -22.52 -7.63
CA LYS A 48 -31.37 -22.89 -7.73
C LYS A 48 -31.86 -23.80 -6.60
N GLY A 49 -31.04 -24.17 -5.63
CA GLY A 49 -31.45 -24.96 -4.47
C GLY A 49 -31.70 -26.45 -4.73
N GLY A 50 -31.36 -26.99 -5.90
CA GLY A 50 -31.60 -28.40 -6.23
C GLY A 50 -30.79 -29.38 -5.36
N PHE A 51 -29.58 -28.99 -4.92
CA PHE A 51 -28.81 -29.74 -3.94
C PHE A 51 -29.49 -29.70 -2.57
N MET A 52 -29.78 -28.49 -2.07
CA MET A 52 -30.42 -28.31 -0.76
C MET A 52 -31.75 -29.05 -0.65
N ALA A 53 -32.62 -28.96 -1.67
CA ALA A 53 -33.91 -29.61 -1.70
C ALA A 53 -33.79 -31.13 -1.51
N GLN A 54 -32.85 -31.78 -2.21
CA GLN A 54 -32.60 -33.22 -2.06
C GLN A 54 -31.97 -33.56 -0.72
N LYS A 55 -30.96 -32.78 -0.27
CA LYS A 55 -30.23 -33.06 0.98
C LYS A 55 -31.15 -32.91 2.20
N ALA A 56 -31.95 -31.86 2.25
CA ALA A 56 -32.85 -31.59 3.38
C ALA A 56 -33.96 -32.63 3.52
N VAL A 57 -34.56 -33.05 2.40
CA VAL A 57 -35.58 -34.09 2.38
C VAL A 57 -35.00 -35.43 2.86
N ALA A 58 -33.81 -35.79 2.39
CA ALA A 58 -33.15 -37.05 2.72
C ALA A 58 -32.60 -37.12 4.16
N ASN A 59 -32.44 -35.98 4.84
CA ASN A 59 -31.85 -35.89 6.18
C ASN A 59 -32.78 -35.08 7.11
N PRO A 60 -33.93 -35.65 7.53
CA PRO A 60 -34.95 -34.98 8.36
C PRO A 60 -34.50 -34.70 9.81
N ASP A 61 -33.33 -35.22 10.16
CA ASP A 61 -32.64 -35.13 11.45
C ASP A 61 -31.55 -34.06 11.47
N ILE A 62 -31.42 -33.26 10.39
CA ILE A 62 -30.44 -32.19 10.23
C ILE A 62 -31.16 -30.91 9.80
N ASN A 63 -30.78 -29.78 10.40
CA ASN A 63 -31.23 -28.45 10.00
C ASN A 63 -30.30 -27.86 8.95
N PHE A 64 -30.86 -27.09 8.00
CA PHE A 64 -30.12 -26.53 6.88
C PHE A 64 -30.33 -25.03 6.71
N LEU A 65 -29.23 -24.33 6.47
CA LEU A 65 -29.21 -22.96 5.95
C LEU A 65 -28.74 -22.98 4.49
N ALA A 66 -29.38 -22.19 3.63
CA ALA A 66 -28.94 -21.98 2.26
C ALA A 66 -28.89 -20.49 1.91
N VAL A 67 -27.71 -20.01 1.50
CA VAL A 67 -27.49 -18.59 1.18
C VAL A 67 -27.07 -18.40 -0.26
N ASP A 68 -27.59 -17.34 -0.89
CA ASP A 68 -27.11 -16.83 -2.17
C ASP A 68 -27.21 -15.30 -2.19
N ILE A 69 -26.39 -14.63 -2.98
CA ILE A 69 -26.35 -13.16 -3.04
C ILE A 69 -27.58 -12.56 -3.73
N LYS A 70 -28.31 -13.34 -4.55
CA LYS A 70 -29.45 -12.83 -5.33
C LYS A 70 -30.79 -13.40 -4.88
N SER A 71 -31.69 -12.54 -4.43
CA SER A 71 -33.10 -12.92 -4.20
C SER A 71 -33.77 -13.52 -5.45
N ASP A 72 -33.38 -13.08 -6.66
CA ASP A 72 -33.92 -13.63 -7.91
C ASP A 72 -33.68 -15.14 -8.06
N ILE A 73 -32.54 -15.66 -7.59
CA ILE A 73 -32.25 -17.10 -7.66
C ILE A 73 -32.93 -17.86 -6.51
N LEU A 74 -33.01 -17.25 -5.33
CA LEU A 74 -33.67 -17.85 -4.18
C LEU A 74 -35.16 -18.12 -4.40
N GLY A 75 -35.83 -17.36 -5.26
CA GLY A 75 -37.19 -17.67 -5.68
C GLY A 75 -37.31 -19.05 -6.37
N LEU A 76 -36.28 -19.49 -7.10
CA LEU A 76 -36.20 -20.86 -7.64
C LEU A 76 -35.83 -21.87 -6.55
N THR A 77 -34.91 -21.52 -5.65
CA THR A 77 -34.55 -22.34 -4.47
C THR A 77 -35.78 -22.70 -3.64
N LYS A 78 -36.60 -21.70 -3.30
CA LYS A 78 -37.88 -21.88 -2.61
C LYS A 78 -38.74 -22.94 -3.30
N ARG A 79 -39.02 -22.74 -4.59
CA ARG A 79 -39.92 -23.62 -5.36
C ARG A 79 -39.38 -25.05 -5.46
N ASN A 80 -38.08 -25.22 -5.62
CA ASN A 80 -37.45 -26.54 -5.69
C ASN A 80 -37.50 -27.27 -4.33
N ILE A 81 -37.30 -26.54 -3.22
CA ILE A 81 -37.46 -27.08 -1.88
C ILE A 81 -38.92 -27.51 -1.66
N GLU A 82 -39.89 -26.62 -1.91
CA GLU A 82 -41.32 -26.94 -1.77
C GLU A 82 -41.72 -28.17 -2.59
N ALA A 83 -41.27 -28.25 -3.85
CA ALA A 83 -41.57 -29.39 -4.72
C ALA A 83 -40.98 -30.70 -4.18
N ALA A 84 -39.73 -30.69 -3.67
CA ALA A 84 -39.10 -31.89 -3.13
C ALA A 84 -39.79 -32.37 -1.83
N PHE A 85 -40.19 -31.45 -0.96
CA PHE A 85 -40.93 -31.77 0.27
C PHE A 85 -42.36 -32.24 -0.01
N ALA A 86 -43.06 -31.61 -0.95
CA ALA A 86 -44.39 -32.02 -1.38
C ALA A 86 -44.40 -33.43 -2.00
N GLN A 87 -43.35 -33.80 -2.74
CA GLN A 87 -43.19 -35.17 -3.28
C GLN A 87 -43.08 -36.25 -2.19
N GLN A 88 -42.66 -35.87 -0.98
CA GLN A 88 -42.60 -36.76 0.17
C GLN A 88 -43.76 -36.54 1.15
N GLU A 89 -44.76 -35.74 0.77
CA GLU A 89 -45.92 -35.38 1.60
C GLU A 89 -45.52 -34.79 2.97
N ARG A 90 -44.43 -34.01 3.00
CA ARG A 90 -43.89 -33.39 4.22
C ARG A 90 -43.90 -31.86 4.15
N PRO A 91 -44.10 -31.16 5.28
CA PRO A 91 -43.87 -29.72 5.35
C PRO A 91 -42.37 -29.41 5.36
N VAL A 92 -41.99 -28.22 4.87
CA VAL A 92 -40.61 -27.72 4.94
C VAL A 92 -40.32 -27.29 6.38
N ASP A 93 -39.70 -28.17 7.16
CA ASP A 93 -39.50 -28.00 8.60
C ASP A 93 -38.02 -27.74 8.98
N ASN A 94 -37.07 -28.28 8.22
CA ASN A 94 -35.63 -28.27 8.54
C ASN A 94 -34.77 -27.45 7.57
N VAL A 95 -35.33 -26.50 6.81
CA VAL A 95 -34.55 -25.61 5.92
C VAL A 95 -34.88 -24.15 6.19
N ARG A 96 -33.89 -23.26 6.17
CA ARG A 96 -34.07 -21.81 6.06
C ARG A 96 -33.19 -21.27 4.93
N ILE A 97 -33.71 -20.31 4.18
CA ILE A 97 -33.00 -19.67 3.06
C ILE A 97 -32.97 -18.16 3.24
N PHE A 98 -31.90 -17.51 2.79
CA PHE A 98 -31.79 -16.06 2.90
C PHE A 98 -30.84 -15.47 1.85
N ALA A 99 -31.07 -14.21 1.48
CA ALA A 99 -30.25 -13.49 0.52
C ALA A 99 -29.14 -12.72 1.24
N TYR A 100 -27.87 -13.04 0.99
CA TYR A 100 -26.75 -12.32 1.61
C TYR A 100 -25.45 -12.37 0.80
N ASP A 101 -24.62 -11.34 0.97
CA ASP A 101 -23.25 -11.38 0.47
C ASP A 101 -22.39 -12.25 1.39
N ILE A 102 -21.97 -13.41 0.89
CA ILE A 102 -21.17 -14.38 1.65
C ILE A 102 -19.83 -13.77 2.08
N GLU A 103 -19.29 -12.74 1.40
CA GLU A 103 -18.08 -12.06 1.87
C GLU A 103 -18.26 -11.36 3.23
N ARG A 104 -19.51 -11.12 3.64
CA ARG A 104 -19.91 -10.49 4.91
C ARG A 104 -20.58 -11.48 5.86
N ILE A 105 -20.39 -12.79 5.69
CA ILE A 105 -21.12 -13.82 6.44
C ILE A 105 -21.07 -13.67 7.96
N LEU A 106 -19.99 -13.10 8.52
CA LEU A 106 -19.86 -12.83 9.96
C LEU A 106 -20.82 -11.76 10.51
N GLN A 107 -21.56 -11.08 9.64
CA GLN A 107 -22.63 -10.17 10.04
C GLN A 107 -23.96 -10.88 10.28
N VAL A 108 -24.06 -12.16 9.89
CA VAL A 108 -25.27 -12.98 10.06
C VAL A 108 -24.99 -14.29 10.81
N LEU A 109 -23.76 -14.79 10.84
CA LEU A 109 -23.35 -15.97 11.62
C LEU A 109 -22.23 -15.62 12.58
N SER A 110 -22.33 -16.12 13.81
CA SER A 110 -21.39 -15.92 14.91
C SER A 110 -20.96 -17.26 15.51
N LYS A 111 -20.04 -17.23 16.49
CA LYS A 111 -19.60 -18.44 17.19
C LYS A 111 -20.73 -19.15 17.96
N GLU A 112 -21.82 -18.45 18.28
CA GLU A 112 -23.02 -19.02 18.88
C GLU A 112 -23.87 -19.82 17.87
N ASP A 113 -23.69 -19.59 16.56
CA ASP A 113 -24.40 -20.26 15.47
C ASP A 113 -23.62 -21.49 14.97
N VAL A 114 -23.33 -22.43 15.87
CA VAL A 114 -22.44 -23.57 15.57
C VAL A 114 -22.95 -24.37 14.37
N VAL A 115 -22.14 -24.44 13.31
CA VAL A 115 -22.37 -25.20 12.08
C VAL A 115 -21.52 -26.46 12.09
N ASP A 116 -22.12 -27.60 11.78
CA ASP A 116 -21.46 -28.90 11.70
C ASP A 116 -20.76 -29.12 10.35
N ARG A 117 -21.38 -28.61 9.28
CA ARG A 117 -20.90 -28.82 7.90
C ARG A 117 -21.24 -27.66 6.97
N ILE A 118 -20.28 -27.29 6.13
CA ILE A 118 -20.47 -26.33 5.04
C ILE A 118 -20.37 -27.05 3.69
N TYR A 119 -21.30 -26.76 2.79
CA TYR A 119 -21.29 -27.22 1.41
C TYR A 119 -20.94 -26.05 0.48
N ILE A 120 -19.96 -26.27 -0.39
CA ILE A 120 -19.55 -25.33 -1.44
C ILE A 120 -19.59 -26.11 -2.76
N ASN A 121 -20.70 -25.97 -3.50
CA ASN A 121 -20.93 -26.69 -4.75
C ASN A 121 -20.78 -25.74 -5.95
N PHE A 122 -19.84 -26.02 -6.85
CA PHE A 122 -19.68 -25.30 -8.14
C PHE A 122 -19.60 -23.78 -7.98
N CYS A 123 -18.82 -23.31 -7.00
CA CYS A 123 -18.64 -21.89 -6.79
C CYS A 123 -17.84 -21.25 -7.94
N ASN A 124 -17.99 -19.93 -8.12
CA ASN A 124 -17.34 -19.24 -9.23
C ASN A 124 -15.80 -19.33 -9.12
N PRO A 125 -15.10 -19.84 -10.16
CA PRO A 125 -13.66 -20.05 -10.09
C PRO A 125 -12.85 -18.76 -10.14
N TRP A 126 -13.43 -17.61 -10.53
CA TRP A 126 -12.71 -16.33 -10.58
C TRP A 126 -11.29 -16.42 -11.20
N PRO A 127 -11.17 -16.81 -12.49
CA PRO A 127 -9.88 -17.22 -13.09
C PRO A 127 -8.84 -16.08 -13.19
N LYS A 128 -9.25 -14.81 -13.01
CA LYS A 128 -8.31 -13.68 -12.99
C LYS A 128 -7.68 -13.55 -11.60
N LYS A 129 -6.34 -13.54 -11.51
CA LYS A 129 -5.57 -13.40 -10.25
C LYS A 129 -6.16 -12.40 -9.25
N LYS A 130 -6.38 -11.15 -9.67
CA LYS A 130 -6.95 -10.07 -8.83
C LYS A 130 -8.34 -10.36 -8.23
N HIS A 131 -9.07 -11.34 -8.79
CA HIS A 131 -10.38 -11.77 -8.33
C HIS A 131 -10.36 -13.07 -7.51
N LYS A 132 -9.22 -13.79 -7.42
CA LYS A 132 -9.11 -15.04 -6.66
C LYS A 132 -9.51 -14.85 -5.18
N LYS A 133 -9.28 -13.66 -4.61
CA LYS A 133 -9.72 -13.25 -3.26
C LYS A 133 -11.25 -13.28 -3.02
N LYS A 134 -12.04 -13.44 -4.08
CA LYS A 134 -13.52 -13.59 -4.06
C LYS A 134 -13.98 -15.05 -4.08
N ARG A 135 -13.05 -16.02 -4.19
CA ARG A 135 -13.38 -17.45 -4.11
C ARG A 135 -13.87 -17.79 -2.71
N LEU A 136 -14.88 -18.66 -2.62
CA LEU A 136 -15.43 -19.10 -1.33
C LEU A 136 -14.45 -19.96 -0.53
N THR A 137 -13.46 -20.54 -1.18
CA THR A 137 -12.38 -21.31 -0.57
C THR A 137 -11.11 -20.49 -0.31
N TYR A 138 -11.10 -19.19 -0.64
CA TYR A 138 -9.92 -18.35 -0.39
C TYR A 138 -9.65 -18.25 1.11
N PRO A 139 -8.39 -18.16 1.59
CA PRO A 139 -8.08 -18.26 3.02
C PRO A 139 -8.82 -17.26 3.91
N ARG A 140 -9.08 -16.04 3.41
CA ARG A 140 -9.92 -15.05 4.12
C ARG A 140 -11.32 -15.56 4.42
N GLN A 141 -11.93 -16.30 3.50
CA GLN A 141 -13.26 -16.88 3.68
C GLN A 141 -13.20 -18.08 4.63
N LEU A 142 -12.25 -18.99 4.43
CA LEU A 142 -12.06 -20.15 5.30
C LEU A 142 -11.82 -19.74 6.75
N PHE A 143 -10.99 -18.72 6.98
CA PHE A 143 -10.76 -18.14 8.29
C PHE A 143 -12.04 -17.60 8.95
N SER A 144 -12.89 -16.90 8.18
CA SER A 144 -14.20 -16.46 8.66
C SER A 144 -15.10 -17.64 9.03
N TYR A 145 -15.11 -18.71 8.22
CA TYR A 145 -15.95 -19.88 8.49
C TYR A 145 -15.57 -20.58 9.79
N GLN A 146 -14.29 -20.56 10.18
CA GLN A 146 -13.83 -21.10 11.46
C GLN A 146 -14.37 -20.35 12.70
N GLU A 147 -15.01 -19.19 12.56
CA GLU A 147 -15.74 -18.55 13.67
C GLU A 147 -16.92 -19.41 14.13
N PHE A 148 -17.67 -19.98 13.18
CA PHE A 148 -18.94 -20.65 13.43
C PHE A 148 -18.93 -22.13 13.05
N LEU A 149 -17.94 -22.60 12.29
CA LEU A 149 -17.75 -24.02 12.00
C LEU A 149 -17.15 -24.73 13.22
N LYS A 150 -17.84 -25.75 13.74
CA LYS A 150 -17.40 -26.49 14.92
C LYS A 150 -16.00 -27.08 14.76
N ASP A 151 -15.32 -27.30 15.89
CA ASP A 151 -14.13 -28.14 15.90
C ASP A 151 -14.50 -29.58 15.50
N GLY A 152 -13.72 -30.17 14.59
CA GLY A 152 -14.04 -31.41 13.90
C GLY A 152 -15.12 -31.32 12.81
N GLY A 153 -15.70 -30.13 12.57
CA GLY A 153 -16.67 -29.85 11.51
C GLY A 153 -16.06 -29.94 10.11
N GLU A 154 -16.89 -30.02 9.07
CA GLU A 154 -16.42 -30.36 7.72
C GLU A 154 -16.84 -29.34 6.66
N ILE A 155 -15.96 -29.07 5.70
CA ILE A 155 -16.28 -28.37 4.46
C ILE A 155 -16.22 -29.37 3.31
N TRP A 156 -17.36 -29.53 2.64
CA TRP A 156 -17.53 -30.38 1.47
C TRP A 156 -17.49 -29.49 0.24
N PHE A 157 -16.40 -29.59 -0.51
CA PHE A 157 -16.12 -28.72 -1.65
C PHE A 157 -16.13 -29.52 -2.95
N LYS A 158 -16.96 -29.08 -3.91
CA LYS A 158 -17.14 -29.70 -5.22
C LYS A 158 -16.96 -28.69 -6.35
N THR A 159 -16.17 -29.01 -7.37
CA THR A 159 -16.00 -28.16 -8.55
C THR A 159 -15.59 -28.96 -9.79
N ASP A 160 -15.91 -28.43 -10.97
CA ASP A 160 -15.41 -28.86 -12.28
C ASP A 160 -14.04 -28.24 -12.62
N ASP A 161 -13.67 -27.13 -11.99
CA ASP A 161 -12.50 -26.32 -12.34
C ASP A 161 -11.22 -26.83 -11.65
N ASP A 162 -10.23 -27.22 -12.45
CA ASP A 162 -8.94 -27.76 -11.96
C ASP A 162 -8.13 -26.74 -11.16
N GLU A 163 -8.02 -25.50 -11.64
CA GLU A 163 -7.21 -24.47 -11.00
C GLU A 163 -7.79 -24.10 -9.63
N LEU A 164 -9.11 -23.86 -9.57
CA LEU A 164 -9.81 -23.61 -8.33
C LEU A 164 -9.62 -24.78 -7.36
N PHE A 165 -9.70 -26.02 -7.83
CA PHE A 165 -9.56 -27.19 -6.98
C PHE A 165 -8.17 -27.31 -6.36
N GLU A 166 -7.12 -27.27 -7.19
CA GLU A 166 -5.74 -27.43 -6.74
C GLU A 166 -5.29 -26.28 -5.82
N GLU A 167 -5.73 -25.05 -6.08
CA GLU A 167 -5.46 -23.94 -5.16
C GLU A 167 -6.26 -24.04 -3.85
N SER A 168 -7.52 -24.52 -3.92
CA SER A 168 -8.33 -24.70 -2.72
C SER A 168 -7.69 -25.71 -1.77
N LEU A 169 -7.06 -26.79 -2.26
CA LEU A 169 -6.34 -27.74 -1.42
C LEU A 169 -5.26 -27.06 -0.57
N GLU A 170 -4.51 -26.12 -1.14
CA GLU A 170 -3.54 -25.33 -0.37
C GLU A 170 -4.22 -24.36 0.57
N TYR A 171 -5.29 -23.69 0.13
CA TYR A 171 -6.01 -22.74 0.99
C TYR A 171 -6.56 -23.43 2.24
N PHE A 172 -7.12 -24.64 2.10
CA PHE A 172 -7.55 -25.47 3.22
C PHE A 172 -6.39 -25.81 4.15
N LYS A 173 -5.27 -26.29 3.60
CA LYS A 173 -4.07 -26.63 4.38
C LYS A 173 -3.51 -25.41 5.13
N LEU A 174 -3.39 -24.26 4.46
CA LEU A 174 -2.93 -23.00 5.05
C LEU A 174 -3.83 -22.55 6.20
N CYS A 175 -5.13 -22.82 6.12
CA CYS A 175 -6.08 -22.49 7.16
C CYS A 175 -6.20 -23.55 8.27
N GLY A 176 -5.33 -24.56 8.29
CA GLY A 176 -5.31 -25.60 9.33
C GLY A 176 -6.35 -26.70 9.15
N PHE A 177 -7.00 -26.81 7.99
CA PHE A 177 -7.91 -27.93 7.70
C PHE A 177 -7.10 -29.17 7.28
N THR A 178 -7.59 -30.35 7.66
CA THR A 178 -7.05 -31.63 7.16
C THR A 178 -7.95 -32.24 6.11
N GLN A 179 -7.37 -32.78 5.05
CA GLN A 179 -8.09 -33.53 4.04
C GLN A 179 -8.51 -34.90 4.57
N LYS A 180 -9.82 -35.17 4.64
CA LYS A 180 -10.38 -36.49 4.96
C LYS A 180 -10.66 -37.35 3.74
N TYR A 181 -11.09 -36.73 2.66
CA TYR A 181 -11.44 -37.41 1.42
C TYR A 181 -11.11 -36.53 0.23
N LEU A 182 -10.59 -37.13 -0.84
CA LEU A 182 -10.24 -36.44 -2.06
C LEU A 182 -10.47 -37.36 -3.26
N THR A 183 -11.16 -36.86 -4.27
CA THR A 183 -11.22 -37.48 -5.59
C THR A 183 -11.18 -36.40 -6.67
N ARG A 184 -10.53 -36.72 -7.79
CA ARG A 184 -10.57 -35.88 -9.01
C ARG A 184 -11.61 -36.33 -10.02
N ASP A 185 -12.28 -37.44 -9.72
CA ASP A 185 -13.38 -38.00 -10.51
C ASP A 185 -14.43 -38.56 -9.56
N LEU A 186 -15.37 -37.70 -9.15
CA LEU A 186 -16.40 -38.03 -8.18
C LEU A 186 -17.35 -39.12 -8.70
N ALA A 187 -17.64 -39.14 -10.00
CA ALA A 187 -18.56 -40.11 -10.59
C ALA A 187 -18.05 -41.54 -10.46
N ASN A 188 -16.73 -41.74 -10.59
CA ASN A 188 -16.09 -43.05 -10.48
C ASN A 188 -15.45 -43.33 -9.12
N SER A 189 -15.64 -42.44 -8.13
CA SER A 189 -14.97 -42.51 -6.83
C SER A 189 -15.57 -43.51 -5.83
N GLY A 190 -16.79 -43.98 -6.08
CA GLY A 190 -17.57 -44.79 -5.14
C GLY A 190 -18.10 -44.02 -3.92
N PHE A 191 -18.03 -42.68 -3.91
CA PHE A 191 -18.54 -41.86 -2.81
C PHE A 191 -20.08 -41.93 -2.69
N ALA A 192 -20.57 -42.71 -1.73
CA ALA A 192 -21.99 -43.05 -1.60
C ALA A 192 -22.89 -41.87 -1.19
N GLU A 193 -22.36 -40.87 -0.49
CA GLU A 193 -23.14 -39.73 0.01
C GLU A 193 -23.30 -38.58 -1.01
N ASN A 194 -22.91 -38.82 -2.27
CA ASN A 194 -22.97 -37.83 -3.33
C ASN A 194 -24.43 -37.51 -3.72
N ILE A 195 -24.82 -36.23 -3.64
CA ILE A 195 -26.02 -35.74 -4.32
C ILE A 195 -25.63 -35.18 -5.68
N LEU A 196 -26.20 -35.79 -6.71
CA LEU A 196 -25.98 -35.44 -8.10
C LEU A 196 -26.69 -34.12 -8.45
N THR A 197 -25.91 -33.03 -8.54
CA THR A 197 -26.45 -31.68 -8.82
C THR A 197 -26.73 -31.46 -10.31
N GLU A 198 -27.50 -30.43 -10.67
CA GLU A 198 -27.72 -30.04 -12.08
C GLU A 198 -26.39 -29.75 -12.82
N HIS A 199 -25.46 -29.04 -12.17
CA HIS A 199 -24.16 -28.70 -12.76
C HIS A 199 -23.31 -29.95 -12.96
N GLU A 200 -23.32 -30.87 -12.00
CA GLU A 200 -22.61 -32.14 -12.10
C GLU A 200 -23.11 -32.97 -13.29
N LYS A 201 -24.43 -33.11 -13.47
CA LYS A 201 -25.01 -33.77 -14.65
C LYS A 201 -24.54 -33.11 -15.95
N MET A 202 -24.65 -31.79 -16.01
CA MET A 202 -24.26 -31.01 -17.19
C MET A 202 -22.78 -31.20 -17.56
N PHE A 203 -21.87 -31.21 -16.58
CA PHE A 203 -20.44 -31.40 -16.82
C PHE A 203 -20.08 -32.87 -17.11
N MET A 204 -20.75 -33.83 -16.47
CA MET A 204 -20.59 -35.25 -16.79
C MET A 204 -21.01 -35.57 -18.22
N GLU A 205 -22.12 -34.99 -18.71
CA GLU A 205 -22.55 -35.10 -20.12
C GLU A 205 -21.51 -34.53 -21.10
N GLN A 206 -20.69 -33.58 -20.65
CA GLN A 206 -19.58 -33.00 -21.42
C GLN A 206 -18.26 -33.77 -21.25
N GLY A 207 -18.24 -34.85 -20.46
CA GLY A 207 -17.03 -35.61 -20.16
C GLY A 207 -16.05 -34.89 -19.23
N ILE A 208 -16.49 -33.85 -18.51
CA ILE A 208 -15.66 -33.09 -17.56
C ILE A 208 -15.76 -33.77 -16.18
N PRO A 209 -14.67 -34.31 -15.63
CA PRO A 209 -14.69 -34.97 -14.33
C PRO A 209 -14.81 -33.94 -13.20
N ILE A 210 -15.62 -34.29 -12.20
CA ILE A 210 -15.87 -33.44 -11.04
C ILE A 210 -14.93 -33.81 -9.91
N LYS A 211 -14.30 -32.78 -9.34
CA LYS A 211 -13.38 -32.89 -8.21
C LYS A 211 -14.13 -32.65 -6.92
N PHE A 212 -13.77 -33.40 -5.89
CA PHE A 212 -14.43 -33.35 -4.59
C PHE A 212 -13.46 -33.54 -3.43
N LEU A 213 -13.63 -32.73 -2.39
CA LEU A 213 -12.82 -32.69 -1.19
C LEU A 213 -13.73 -32.64 0.05
N ILE A 214 -13.39 -33.42 1.07
CA ILE A 214 -13.87 -33.21 2.44
C ILE A 214 -12.68 -32.70 3.27
N ALA A 215 -12.78 -31.45 3.72
CA ALA A 215 -11.81 -30.80 4.59
C ALA A 215 -12.36 -30.70 6.02
N GLN A 216 -11.66 -31.25 7.00
CA GLN A 216 -12.04 -31.20 8.41
C GLN A 216 -11.36 -30.02 9.11
N ASN A 217 -12.13 -29.26 9.89
CA ASN A 217 -11.68 -28.17 10.74
C ASN A 217 -11.11 -28.70 12.06
N HIS A 218 -10.04 -28.08 12.56
CA HIS A 218 -9.38 -28.41 13.84
C HIS A 218 -9.35 -27.19 14.79
N GLY A 219 -10.42 -26.40 14.73
CA GLY A 219 -10.53 -25.13 15.45
C GLY A 219 -9.94 -23.95 14.66
N ARG A 220 -10.28 -22.75 15.13
CA ARG A 220 -9.86 -21.51 14.51
C ARG A 220 -8.38 -21.25 14.73
N ILE A 221 -7.66 -20.98 13.65
CA ILE A 221 -6.26 -20.53 13.71
C ILE A 221 -6.15 -19.13 14.31
N SER A 222 -5.03 -18.82 14.95
CA SER A 222 -4.84 -17.56 15.70
C SER A 222 -4.77 -16.30 14.82
N GLN A 223 -4.41 -16.45 13.56
CA GLN A 223 -4.27 -15.35 12.60
C GLN A 223 -4.53 -15.83 11.17
N LEU A 224 -5.02 -14.92 10.33
CA LEU A 224 -5.22 -15.18 8.91
C LEU A 224 -3.85 -15.45 8.23
N PRO A 225 -3.66 -16.59 7.54
CA PRO A 225 -2.40 -16.89 6.91
C PRO A 225 -2.17 -15.95 5.71
N PRO A 226 -0.92 -15.50 5.47
CA PRO A 226 -0.60 -14.74 4.27
C PRO A 226 -0.84 -15.61 3.04
N VAL A 227 -1.73 -15.18 2.15
CA VAL A 227 -2.03 -15.90 0.92
C VAL A 227 -1.11 -15.39 -0.17
N VAL A 228 -0.04 -16.14 -0.43
CA VAL A 228 0.88 -15.88 -1.53
C VAL A 228 0.36 -16.65 -2.76
N PRO A 229 -0.01 -15.99 -3.88
CA PRO A 229 -0.50 -16.68 -5.07
C PRO A 229 0.52 -17.68 -5.63
N LYS A 230 0.04 -18.84 -6.10
CA LYS A 230 0.84 -20.01 -6.51
C LYS A 230 1.64 -19.88 -7.82
N ASP A 231 1.88 -18.68 -8.33
CA ASP A 231 2.86 -18.43 -9.42
C ASP A 231 4.27 -18.18 -8.88
N ASN A 232 4.50 -18.59 -7.63
CA ASN A 232 5.67 -18.25 -6.87
C ASN A 232 6.71 -19.38 -6.76
N GLU A 233 6.67 -20.49 -7.50
CA GLU A 233 7.80 -21.44 -7.40
C GLU A 233 9.10 -20.90 -8.04
N GLU A 234 9.00 -19.95 -8.97
CA GLU A 234 10.16 -19.19 -9.48
C GLU A 234 10.42 -17.89 -8.70
N GLN A 235 9.43 -17.34 -7.98
CA GLN A 235 9.52 -16.04 -7.31
C GLN A 235 9.59 -16.10 -5.76
N GLU A 236 9.14 -17.18 -5.09
CA GLU A 236 9.57 -17.56 -3.73
C GLU A 236 11.05 -17.95 -3.72
N LYS A 237 11.62 -18.34 -4.87
CA LYS A 237 13.08 -18.40 -5.02
C LYS A 237 13.75 -17.04 -4.99
N GLU A 238 13.05 -15.92 -5.24
CA GLU A 238 13.62 -14.58 -5.12
C GLU A 238 13.39 -13.96 -3.74
N ARG A 239 12.30 -14.32 -3.05
CA ARG A 239 12.01 -13.85 -1.69
C ARG A 239 12.73 -14.72 -0.65
N GLY A 240 13.96 -14.35 -0.34
CA GLY A 240 14.81 -15.03 0.66
C GLY A 240 16.09 -15.64 0.08
N ARG A 241 16.34 -15.50 -1.22
CA ARG A 241 17.65 -15.80 -1.78
C ARG A 241 18.56 -14.61 -1.56
N MET A 242 19.65 -14.84 -0.83
CA MET A 242 20.68 -13.83 -0.64
C MET A 242 21.17 -13.34 -2.00
N LYS A 243 21.29 -12.02 -2.14
CA LYS A 243 21.82 -11.34 -3.31
C LYS A 243 23.07 -10.57 -2.94
N ALA A 244 23.92 -10.32 -3.92
CA ALA A 244 25.14 -9.56 -3.75
C ALA A 244 25.35 -8.59 -4.90
N ILE A 245 25.52 -7.29 -4.60
CA ILE A 245 26.06 -6.33 -5.57
C ILE A 245 27.58 -6.49 -5.58
N CYS A 246 28.13 -6.78 -6.76
CA CYS A 246 29.53 -7.10 -6.99
C CYS A 246 30.17 -6.10 -7.95
N ASN A 247 31.50 -5.95 -7.89
CA ASN A 247 32.29 -5.07 -8.76
C ASN A 247 31.81 -3.61 -8.76
N GLY A 248 31.25 -3.13 -7.65
CA GLY A 248 30.80 -1.73 -7.49
C GLY A 248 31.74 -0.90 -6.63
N ARG A 249 31.64 0.42 -6.78
CA ARG A 249 32.22 1.41 -5.88
C ARG A 249 31.16 1.78 -4.83
N LEU A 250 31.26 1.19 -3.64
CA LEU A 250 30.28 1.37 -2.58
C LEU A 250 30.47 2.74 -1.92
N VAL A 251 29.50 3.64 -2.08
CA VAL A 251 29.51 4.98 -1.47
C VAL A 251 29.01 4.84 -0.04
N MET A 252 29.95 4.68 0.89
CA MET A 252 29.70 4.67 2.32
C MET A 252 29.46 6.09 2.83
N HIS A 253 29.05 6.24 4.09
CA HIS A 253 28.76 7.56 4.66
C HIS A 253 30.01 8.46 4.81
N ASP A 254 31.22 7.91 4.78
CA ASP A 254 32.48 8.62 5.05
C ASP A 254 33.59 8.35 4.03
N ARG A 255 33.36 7.47 3.05
CA ARG A 255 34.36 7.05 2.06
C ARG A 255 33.70 6.32 0.88
N ILE A 256 34.49 6.06 -0.16
CA ILE A 256 34.14 5.10 -1.21
C ILE A 256 34.96 3.83 -0.99
N LEU A 257 34.31 2.68 -0.99
CA LEU A 257 34.92 1.38 -0.78
C LEU A 257 34.86 0.53 -2.05
N GLU A 258 36.00 -0.02 -2.45
CA GLU A 258 36.15 -0.86 -3.66
C GLU A 258 36.63 -2.26 -3.29
N GLY A 259 36.47 -3.22 -4.21
CA GLY A 259 36.91 -4.60 -4.00
C GLY A 259 36.13 -5.38 -2.94
N GLN A 260 34.95 -4.89 -2.56
CA GLN A 260 34.02 -5.55 -1.64
C GLN A 260 32.69 -5.83 -2.34
N ALA A 261 31.93 -6.78 -1.81
CA ALA A 261 30.58 -7.08 -2.23
C ALA A 261 29.58 -6.69 -1.13
N LEU A 262 28.42 -6.15 -1.54
CA LEU A 262 27.33 -5.80 -0.65
C LEU A 262 26.31 -6.94 -0.65
N LEU A 263 26.21 -7.68 0.47
CA LEU A 263 25.34 -8.84 0.65
C LEU A 263 24.02 -8.42 1.31
N PHE A 264 22.89 -8.86 0.75
CA PHE A 264 21.56 -8.45 1.19
C PHE A 264 20.46 -9.45 0.84
N ASP A 265 19.34 -9.35 1.55
CA ASP A 265 18.02 -9.88 1.17
C ASP A 265 17.03 -8.70 1.05
N GLU A 266 15.92 -8.65 1.77
CA GLU A 266 15.13 -7.42 1.92
C GLU A 266 15.88 -6.36 2.77
N LYS A 267 16.90 -6.80 3.53
CA LYS A 267 17.81 -6.00 4.37
C LYS A 267 19.25 -6.20 3.95
N ILE A 268 20.07 -5.19 4.24
CA ILE A 268 21.52 -5.32 4.14
C ILE A 268 21.99 -6.28 5.22
N ILE A 269 22.68 -7.34 4.83
CA ILE A 269 23.30 -8.31 5.74
C ILE A 269 24.69 -7.82 6.12
N GLY A 270 25.47 -7.35 5.14
CA GLY A 270 26.80 -6.81 5.39
C GLY A 270 27.58 -6.52 4.12
N ILE A 271 28.79 -6.01 4.32
CA ILE A 271 29.79 -5.81 3.27
C ILE A 271 30.89 -6.83 3.53
N VAL A 272 31.18 -7.66 2.53
CA VAL A 272 32.12 -8.78 2.67
C VAL A 272 33.09 -8.81 1.48
N PRO A 273 34.29 -9.38 1.65
CA PRO A 273 35.15 -9.70 0.51
C PRO A 273 34.44 -10.66 -0.47
N PRO A 274 34.66 -10.54 -1.80
CA PRO A 274 33.99 -11.39 -2.79
C PRO A 274 34.16 -12.91 -2.58
N GLU A 275 35.29 -13.33 -1.98
CA GLU A 275 35.58 -14.71 -1.62
C GLU A 275 34.75 -15.24 -0.44
N GLN A 276 34.13 -14.36 0.35
CA GLN A 276 33.23 -14.71 1.46
C GLN A 276 31.75 -14.71 1.05
N LEU A 277 31.45 -14.45 -0.22
CA LEU A 277 30.07 -14.54 -0.72
C LEU A 277 29.57 -15.99 -0.71
N PRO A 278 28.34 -16.24 -0.23
CA PRO A 278 27.71 -17.55 -0.32
C PRO A 278 27.69 -18.08 -1.76
N THR A 279 27.91 -19.38 -1.94
CA THR A 279 27.96 -20.01 -3.28
C THR A 279 26.64 -19.96 -4.02
N ASP A 280 25.53 -19.91 -3.30
CA ASP A 280 24.15 -19.93 -3.80
C ASP A 280 23.51 -18.53 -3.95
N CYS A 281 24.23 -17.45 -3.56
CA CYS A 281 23.74 -16.09 -3.69
C CYS A 281 23.63 -15.62 -5.15
N GLU A 282 22.60 -14.85 -5.46
CA GLU A 282 22.45 -14.18 -6.76
C GLU A 282 23.45 -13.03 -6.84
N ARG A 283 24.27 -12.99 -7.89
CA ARG A 283 25.29 -11.94 -8.07
C ARG A 283 24.83 -10.93 -9.10
N ILE A 284 24.77 -9.66 -8.69
CA ILE A 284 24.48 -8.51 -9.53
C ILE A 284 25.82 -7.79 -9.77
N ASP A 285 26.42 -8.04 -10.93
CA ASP A 285 27.63 -7.32 -11.35
C ASP A 285 27.26 -5.93 -11.88
N VAL A 286 27.77 -4.89 -11.23
CA VAL A 286 27.51 -3.49 -11.63
C VAL A 286 28.68 -2.84 -12.38
N GLN A 287 29.68 -3.61 -12.82
CA GLN A 287 30.72 -3.20 -13.78
C GLN A 287 31.45 -1.89 -13.44
N GLY A 288 31.78 -1.67 -12.17
CA GLY A 288 32.50 -0.48 -11.69
C GLY A 288 31.59 0.73 -11.39
N ALA A 289 30.27 0.58 -11.52
CA ALA A 289 29.31 1.64 -11.20
C ALA A 289 29.36 2.06 -9.72
N LEU A 290 28.88 3.27 -9.44
CA LEU A 290 28.69 3.77 -8.09
C LEU A 290 27.46 3.11 -7.47
N VAL A 291 27.59 2.60 -6.25
CA VAL A 291 26.49 2.01 -5.49
C VAL A 291 26.25 2.88 -4.27
N THR A 292 25.13 3.58 -4.23
CA THR A 292 24.74 4.44 -3.10
C THR A 292 23.60 3.77 -2.32
N PRO A 293 23.36 4.19 -1.05
CA PRO A 293 22.03 4.02 -0.48
C PRO A 293 20.99 4.61 -1.45
N GLY A 294 19.81 4.00 -1.50
CA GLY A 294 18.70 4.55 -2.28
C GLY A 294 18.39 5.99 -1.86
N LEU A 295 18.14 6.86 -2.83
CA LEU A 295 17.93 8.28 -2.56
C LEU A 295 16.59 8.51 -1.86
N PHE A 296 16.55 9.49 -0.94
CA PHE A 296 15.37 9.86 -0.17
C PHE A 296 15.01 11.33 -0.42
N ASP A 297 13.94 11.55 -1.18
CA ASP A 297 13.42 12.90 -1.46
C ASP A 297 12.33 13.29 -0.46
N VAL A 298 12.65 14.19 0.47
CA VAL A 298 11.71 14.59 1.54
C VAL A 298 10.76 15.71 1.12
N HIS A 299 10.94 16.28 -0.08
CA HIS A 299 10.13 17.39 -0.55
C HIS A 299 9.98 17.30 -2.08
N ILE A 300 8.86 16.71 -2.50
CA ILE A 300 8.44 16.50 -3.88
C ILE A 300 6.91 16.51 -3.99
N HIS A 301 6.37 17.41 -4.81
CA HIS A 301 4.92 17.52 -5.03
C HIS A 301 4.42 16.49 -6.05
N GLY A 302 5.18 16.30 -7.14
CA GLY A 302 4.74 15.49 -8.28
C GLY A 302 5.86 15.08 -9.23
N SER A 303 5.51 14.16 -10.14
CA SER A 303 6.39 13.66 -11.21
C SER A 303 5.56 12.84 -12.20
N GLY A 304 6.04 12.68 -13.44
CA GLY A 304 5.42 11.81 -14.43
C GLY A 304 4.01 12.25 -14.87
N GLY A 305 3.71 13.54 -14.78
CA GLY A 305 2.41 14.13 -15.12
C GLY A 305 1.38 14.12 -13.98
N CYS A 306 1.73 13.56 -12.82
CA CYS A 306 0.88 13.45 -11.65
C CYS A 306 1.39 14.28 -10.47
N ASP A 307 0.48 14.65 -9.58
CA ASP A 307 0.73 15.42 -8.35
C ASP A 307 0.10 14.71 -7.14
N THR A 308 0.71 14.85 -5.96
CA THR A 308 0.17 14.33 -4.69
C THR A 308 -1.28 14.80 -4.47
N MET A 309 -1.58 16.05 -4.80
CA MET A 309 -2.90 16.65 -4.61
C MET A 309 -3.97 16.18 -5.59
N ASP A 310 -3.60 15.41 -6.63
CA ASP A 310 -4.57 14.69 -7.47
C ASP A 310 -5.37 13.68 -6.60
N GLY A 311 -4.78 13.18 -5.50
CA GLY A 311 -5.50 12.45 -4.45
C GLY A 311 -6.01 11.08 -4.87
N THR A 312 -5.25 10.36 -5.70
CA THR A 312 -5.60 8.99 -6.12
C THR A 312 -4.40 8.06 -5.97
N GLU A 313 -4.64 6.78 -5.64
CA GLU A 313 -3.60 5.76 -5.57
C GLU A 313 -2.81 5.67 -6.90
N GLN A 314 -3.49 5.82 -8.04
CA GLN A 314 -2.86 5.81 -9.36
C GLN A 314 -1.87 6.97 -9.56
N ALA A 315 -2.23 8.18 -9.12
CA ALA A 315 -1.33 9.34 -9.21
C ALA A 315 -0.10 9.12 -8.32
N LEU A 316 -0.30 8.69 -7.08
CA LEU A 316 0.77 8.38 -6.13
C LEU A 316 1.72 7.28 -6.64
N HIS A 317 1.16 6.21 -7.21
CA HIS A 317 1.95 5.15 -7.86
C HIS A 317 2.70 5.68 -9.09
N THR A 318 2.11 6.57 -9.89
CA THR A 318 2.77 7.15 -11.07
C THR A 318 3.99 7.99 -10.67
N ILE A 319 3.87 8.80 -9.62
CA ILE A 319 4.99 9.55 -9.05
C ILE A 319 6.07 8.56 -8.59
N ALA A 320 5.70 7.57 -7.78
CA ALA A 320 6.60 6.56 -7.24
C ALA A 320 7.35 5.78 -8.34
N SER A 321 6.67 5.38 -9.42
CA SER A 321 7.27 4.67 -10.56
C SER A 321 8.14 5.57 -11.44
N THR A 322 7.97 6.88 -11.36
CA THR A 322 8.78 7.84 -12.13
C THR A 322 10.08 8.15 -11.41
N VAL A 323 10.02 8.41 -10.10
CA VAL A 323 11.20 8.83 -9.32
C VAL A 323 12.25 7.72 -9.15
N VAL A 324 11.85 6.44 -9.19
CA VAL A 324 12.82 5.31 -9.17
C VAL A 324 13.78 5.33 -10.36
N LYS A 325 13.38 5.91 -11.51
CA LYS A 325 14.25 6.08 -12.68
C LYS A 325 15.40 7.05 -12.41
N ASN A 326 15.29 7.84 -11.35
CA ASN A 326 16.26 8.85 -10.90
C ASN A 326 17.00 8.41 -9.62
N GLY A 327 16.88 7.13 -9.24
CA GLY A 327 17.54 6.57 -8.05
C GLY A 327 16.82 6.83 -6.72
N VAL A 328 15.65 7.47 -6.74
CA VAL A 328 14.83 7.69 -5.55
C VAL A 328 14.12 6.39 -5.18
N THR A 329 14.45 5.83 -4.02
CA THR A 329 13.81 4.63 -3.50
C THR A 329 12.69 4.95 -2.52
N ARG A 330 12.77 6.12 -1.87
CA ARG A 330 11.78 6.59 -0.90
C ARG A 330 11.53 8.07 -1.02
N PHE A 331 10.32 8.52 -0.69
CA PHE A 331 10.00 9.94 -0.68
C PHE A 331 8.86 10.28 0.29
N LEU A 332 8.71 11.56 0.60
CA LEU A 332 7.51 12.10 1.22
C LEU A 332 6.60 12.71 0.15
N ALA A 333 5.34 12.27 0.10
CA ALA A 333 4.35 12.86 -0.79
C ALA A 333 4.03 14.27 -0.27
N THR A 334 4.36 15.31 -1.05
CA THR A 334 4.30 16.69 -0.57
C THR A 334 3.01 17.37 -0.99
N SER A 335 2.27 17.92 -0.04
CA SER A 335 1.08 18.72 -0.35
C SER A 335 1.46 20.11 -0.83
N VAL A 336 0.55 20.77 -1.53
CA VAL A 336 0.56 22.23 -1.69
C VAL A 336 -0.75 22.79 -1.11
N THR A 337 -0.78 24.08 -0.77
CA THR A 337 -1.93 24.74 -0.13
C THR A 337 -3.22 24.58 -0.96
N LEU A 338 -4.16 23.80 -0.42
CA LEU A 338 -5.56 23.61 -0.85
C LEU A 338 -6.48 23.68 0.39
N PRO A 339 -7.82 23.75 0.24
CA PRO A 339 -8.73 23.68 1.39
C PRO A 339 -8.44 22.47 2.29
N LEU A 340 -8.52 22.65 3.61
CA LEU A 340 -8.18 21.58 4.56
C LEU A 340 -9.05 20.33 4.38
N GLU A 341 -10.31 20.48 3.96
CA GLU A 341 -11.20 19.36 3.66
C GLU A 341 -10.70 18.55 2.46
N ARG A 342 -10.17 19.22 1.42
CA ARG A 342 -9.57 18.55 0.26
C ARG A 342 -8.26 17.89 0.65
N THR A 343 -7.44 18.57 1.45
CA THR A 343 -6.18 18.05 1.97
C THR A 343 -6.39 16.79 2.80
N ALA A 344 -7.42 16.76 3.66
CA ALA A 344 -7.82 15.59 4.42
C ALA A 344 -8.11 14.36 3.55
N GLN A 345 -8.87 14.53 2.45
CA GLN A 345 -9.18 13.45 1.52
C GLN A 345 -7.92 12.88 0.83
N VAL A 346 -7.01 13.77 0.45
CA VAL A 346 -5.72 13.37 -0.12
C VAL A 346 -4.91 12.59 0.91
N PHE A 347 -4.89 13.04 2.17
CA PHE A 347 -4.13 12.40 3.24
C PHE A 347 -4.69 11.03 3.61
N ASP A 348 -6.02 10.85 3.57
CA ASP A 348 -6.65 9.54 3.71
C ASP A 348 -6.23 8.59 2.58
N THR A 349 -6.10 9.09 1.35
CA THR A 349 -5.59 8.30 0.22
C THR A 349 -4.11 7.94 0.39
N VAL A 350 -3.28 8.89 0.84
CA VAL A 350 -1.87 8.63 1.12
C VAL A 350 -1.72 7.59 2.24
N ARG A 351 -2.53 7.66 3.29
CA ARG A 351 -2.56 6.68 4.38
C ARG A 351 -2.75 5.24 3.90
N GLU A 352 -3.53 5.03 2.84
CA GLU A 352 -3.75 3.70 2.26
C GLU A 352 -2.52 3.13 1.51
N VAL A 353 -1.55 3.97 1.15
CA VAL A 353 -0.38 3.57 0.34
C VAL A 353 0.97 3.75 1.04
N VAL A 354 1.03 4.47 2.16
CA VAL A 354 2.27 4.65 2.94
C VAL A 354 2.88 3.29 3.28
N GLY A 355 4.18 3.15 3.02
CA GLY A 355 4.93 1.92 3.30
C GLY A 355 4.68 0.76 2.33
N LYS A 356 3.83 0.90 1.29
CA LYS A 356 3.67 -0.14 0.27
C LYS A 356 4.99 -0.34 -0.49
N SER A 357 5.35 -1.61 -0.68
CA SER A 357 6.47 -2.05 -1.51
C SER A 357 6.27 -3.49 -1.98
N GLY A 358 7.03 -3.92 -2.99
CA GLY A 358 6.98 -5.27 -3.54
C GLY A 358 5.88 -5.49 -4.57
N GLU A 359 5.43 -6.73 -4.72
CA GLU A 359 4.52 -7.14 -5.82
C GLU A 359 3.23 -6.30 -5.85
N GLY A 360 2.98 -5.64 -6.99
CA GLY A 360 1.86 -4.70 -7.15
C GLY A 360 2.19 -3.25 -6.75
N TRP A 361 3.41 -2.99 -6.27
CA TRP A 361 3.99 -1.68 -5.99
C TRP A 361 5.51 -1.68 -6.29
N ASP A 362 5.89 -2.12 -7.50
CA ASP A 362 7.28 -2.12 -7.98
C ASP A 362 7.74 -0.68 -8.31
N ALA A 363 7.82 0.15 -7.27
CA ALA A 363 8.02 1.58 -7.32
C ALA A 363 8.67 2.07 -6.01
N ALA A 364 8.94 3.38 -5.90
CA ALA A 364 9.45 3.97 -4.66
C ALA A 364 8.43 3.87 -3.51
N VAL A 365 8.93 3.80 -2.28
CA VAL A 365 8.09 3.77 -1.07
C VAL A 365 7.72 5.19 -0.65
N ILE A 366 6.43 5.41 -0.41
CA ILE A 366 5.94 6.64 0.21
C ILE A 366 6.08 6.48 1.73
N GLU A 367 6.95 7.26 2.36
CA GLU A 367 7.23 7.16 3.81
C GLU A 367 6.28 7.99 4.69
N GLY A 368 5.48 8.82 4.05
CA GLY A 368 4.50 9.68 4.66
C GLY A 368 4.32 10.96 3.85
N ILE A 369 3.87 12.00 4.56
CA ILE A 369 3.52 13.28 3.99
C ILE A 369 4.49 14.35 4.49
N ASN A 370 4.95 15.19 3.55
CA ASN A 370 5.47 16.51 3.84
C ASN A 370 4.34 17.52 3.60
N MET A 371 3.82 18.10 4.66
CA MET A 371 2.70 19.04 4.58
C MET A 371 3.25 20.45 4.37
N GLU A 372 3.42 20.86 3.12
CA GLU A 372 3.79 22.24 2.79
C GLU A 372 2.54 23.11 2.60
N GLY A 373 2.35 24.05 3.52
CA GLY A 373 1.09 24.78 3.66
C GLY A 373 -0.01 23.96 4.37
N PRO A 374 -1.13 24.59 4.77
CA PRO A 374 -1.48 25.99 4.55
C PRO A 374 -1.04 26.95 5.67
N PHE A 375 -0.25 26.49 6.66
CA PHE A 375 0.14 27.28 7.84
C PHE A 375 1.31 28.24 7.57
N ILE A 376 1.21 29.00 6.47
CA ILE A 376 2.29 29.82 5.91
C ILE A 376 1.89 31.30 5.83
N ASN A 377 2.84 32.18 5.49
CA ASN A 377 2.58 33.61 5.38
C ASN A 377 2.15 34.01 3.95
N PRO A 378 1.02 34.73 3.77
CA PRO A 378 0.58 35.22 2.46
C PRO A 378 1.61 36.06 1.70
N ALA A 379 2.40 36.89 2.41
CA ALA A 379 3.43 37.72 1.78
C ALA A 379 4.61 36.90 1.22
N TYR A 380 4.76 35.66 1.68
CA TYR A 380 5.79 34.71 1.24
C TYR A 380 5.13 33.44 0.67
N LYS A 381 3.94 33.57 0.07
CA LYS A 381 3.19 32.43 -0.45
C LYS A 381 3.88 31.68 -1.59
N GLY A 382 4.77 32.32 -2.35
CA GLY A 382 5.36 31.69 -3.55
C GLY A 382 4.27 31.17 -4.49
N ALA A 383 4.36 29.90 -4.89
CA ALA A 383 3.36 29.22 -5.71
C ALA A 383 2.26 28.51 -4.89
N HIS A 384 1.79 29.13 -3.80
CA HIS A 384 0.63 28.68 -3.03
C HIS A 384 -0.58 29.58 -3.29
N GLU A 385 -1.77 28.98 -3.34
CA GLU A 385 -3.02 29.73 -3.48
C GLU A 385 -3.34 30.48 -2.18
N GLU A 386 -3.42 31.81 -2.27
CA GLU A 386 -3.50 32.69 -1.10
C GLU A 386 -4.80 32.50 -0.33
N ASN A 387 -5.90 32.24 -1.04
CA ASN A 387 -7.23 32.09 -0.45
C ASN A 387 -7.37 30.85 0.45
N TYR A 388 -6.45 29.89 0.36
CA TYR A 388 -6.48 28.68 1.18
C TYR A 388 -5.42 28.69 2.29
N ILE A 389 -4.64 29.77 2.43
CA ILE A 389 -3.71 29.94 3.55
C ILE A 389 -4.54 30.05 4.85
N ALA A 390 -4.21 29.22 5.83
CA ALA A 390 -5.00 29.05 7.05
C ALA A 390 -4.14 29.30 8.31
N ASP A 391 -4.82 29.46 9.44
CA ASP A 391 -4.18 29.45 10.75
C ASP A 391 -3.79 28.03 11.17
N VAL A 392 -2.86 27.94 12.12
CA VAL A 392 -2.37 26.65 12.62
C VAL A 392 -3.50 25.86 13.27
N ASP A 393 -3.60 24.57 12.93
CA ASP A 393 -4.65 23.67 13.43
C ASP A 393 -4.01 22.39 14.02
N PHE A 394 -3.93 22.34 15.35
CA PHE A 394 -3.35 21.19 16.05
C PHE A 394 -4.20 19.93 15.90
N ASP A 395 -5.52 20.04 15.88
CA ASP A 395 -6.41 18.89 15.85
C ASP A 395 -6.35 18.21 14.48
N PHE A 396 -6.20 19.00 13.40
CA PHE A 396 -5.89 18.49 12.07
C PHE A 396 -4.57 17.71 12.06
N MET A 397 -3.50 18.29 12.61
CA MET A 397 -2.19 17.61 12.64
C MET A 397 -2.22 16.34 13.47
N GLN A 398 -2.91 16.35 14.62
CA GLN A 398 -3.02 15.18 15.49
C GLN A 398 -3.76 14.04 14.79
N ARG A 399 -4.84 14.34 14.06
CA ARG A 399 -5.63 13.37 13.28
C ARG A 399 -4.80 12.61 12.24
N TYR A 400 -3.78 13.24 11.68
CA TYR A 400 -2.93 12.67 10.63
C TYR A 400 -1.48 12.44 11.08
N SER A 401 -1.24 12.40 12.40
CA SER A 401 0.10 12.21 12.98
C SER A 401 0.73 10.84 12.70
N ASP A 402 -0.06 9.88 12.22
CA ASP A 402 0.40 8.58 11.75
C ASP A 402 1.12 8.65 10.39
N VAL A 403 0.70 9.58 9.52
CA VAL A 403 1.18 9.71 8.14
C VAL A 403 1.98 10.98 7.86
N ILE A 404 1.73 12.07 8.56
CA ILE A 404 2.54 13.28 8.43
C ILE A 404 3.90 13.06 9.11
N ARG A 405 4.97 13.37 8.38
CA ARG A 405 6.35 13.29 8.87
C ARG A 405 6.94 14.67 9.08
N LEU A 406 6.58 15.61 8.22
CA LEU A 406 7.09 16.97 8.20
C LEU A 406 5.94 17.95 7.91
N VAL A 407 5.95 19.11 8.54
CA VAL A 407 5.06 20.23 8.22
C VAL A 407 5.84 21.53 8.11
N THR A 408 5.58 22.30 7.05
CA THR A 408 6.16 23.64 6.87
C THR A 408 5.26 24.69 7.51
N VAL A 409 5.82 25.50 8.39
CA VAL A 409 5.10 26.51 9.20
C VAL A 409 5.81 27.85 9.14
N ALA A 410 5.04 28.93 9.00
CA ALA A 410 5.50 30.29 9.22
C ALA A 410 5.40 30.66 10.72
N PRO A 411 6.52 30.73 11.47
CA PRO A 411 6.50 30.84 12.92
C PRO A 411 6.00 32.18 13.46
N GLU A 412 5.95 33.22 12.64
CA GLU A 412 5.41 34.54 12.99
C GLU A 412 3.88 34.61 12.98
N LYS A 413 3.18 33.56 12.51
CA LYS A 413 1.72 33.51 12.58
C LYS A 413 1.23 33.45 14.04
N ASN A 414 0.04 33.98 14.26
CA ASN A 414 -0.58 33.94 15.59
C ASN A 414 -0.75 32.49 16.07
N GLY A 415 -0.35 32.21 17.30
CA GLY A 415 -0.39 30.87 17.91
C GLY A 415 0.66 29.87 17.40
N ALA A 416 1.49 30.21 16.40
CA ALA A 416 2.42 29.26 15.79
C ALA A 416 3.50 28.76 16.76
N MET A 417 4.04 29.60 17.65
CA MET A 417 5.07 29.17 18.62
C MET A 417 4.56 28.10 19.58
N GLU A 418 3.37 28.30 20.16
CA GLU A 418 2.73 27.32 21.04
C GLU A 418 2.38 26.05 20.26
N PHE A 419 1.88 26.21 19.03
CA PHE A 419 1.59 25.09 18.13
C PHE A 419 2.84 24.26 17.83
N ILE A 420 3.98 24.87 17.50
CA ILE A 420 5.24 24.18 17.21
C ILE A 420 5.69 23.37 18.43
N LYS A 421 5.68 24.01 19.62
CA LYS A 421 6.03 23.34 20.87
C LYS A 421 5.10 22.17 21.19
N LYS A 422 3.79 22.38 21.05
CA LYS A 422 2.79 21.35 21.33
C LYS A 422 2.90 20.19 20.34
N LEU A 423 3.04 20.47 19.05
CA LEU A 423 3.12 19.47 18.00
C LEU A 423 4.33 18.56 18.16
N THR A 424 5.50 19.15 18.36
CA THR A 424 6.78 18.41 18.45
C THR A 424 6.95 17.62 19.74
N THR A 425 6.22 17.99 20.80
CA THR A 425 6.25 17.26 22.09
C THR A 425 5.18 16.18 22.21
N GLN A 426 4.08 16.29 21.46
CA GLN A 426 2.93 15.37 21.56
C GLN A 426 2.77 14.43 20.38
N THR A 427 3.53 14.63 19.30
CA THR A 427 3.42 13.83 18.06
C THR A 427 4.82 13.52 17.50
N PRO A 428 4.95 12.53 16.61
CA PRO A 428 6.22 12.29 15.92
C PRO A 428 6.52 13.30 14.79
N ILE A 429 5.62 14.24 14.50
CA ILE A 429 5.74 15.17 13.38
C ILE A 429 6.90 16.15 13.61
N ARG A 430 7.73 16.33 12.59
CA ARG A 430 8.77 17.37 12.56
C ARG A 430 8.22 18.66 11.99
N VAL A 431 8.76 19.79 12.47
CA VAL A 431 8.43 21.12 11.96
C VAL A 431 9.59 21.67 11.15
N SER A 432 9.27 22.17 9.97
CA SER A 432 10.15 22.96 9.11
C SER A 432 9.70 24.43 9.07
N ILE A 433 10.65 25.36 9.12
CA ILE A 433 10.38 26.79 8.96
C ILE A 433 10.45 27.12 7.46
N GLY A 434 9.39 27.72 6.90
CA GLY A 434 9.34 28.08 5.48
C GLY A 434 8.15 28.97 5.15
N HIS A 435 8.16 29.56 3.94
CA HIS A 435 7.11 30.47 3.47
C HIS A 435 6.75 31.55 4.49
N THR A 436 7.77 32.29 4.95
CA THR A 436 7.72 33.05 6.20
C THR A 436 8.33 34.43 6.09
N ALA A 437 7.68 35.40 6.73
CA ALA A 437 8.18 36.75 6.97
C ALA A 437 8.97 36.87 8.29
N ALA A 438 9.24 35.76 8.97
CA ALA A 438 9.82 35.77 10.30
C ALA A 438 11.15 36.52 10.36
N THR A 439 11.34 37.22 11.47
CA THR A 439 12.64 37.76 11.87
C THR A 439 13.59 36.63 12.27
N TYR A 440 14.87 36.97 12.43
CA TYR A 440 15.86 36.03 12.96
C TYR A 440 15.46 35.53 14.35
N GLU A 441 15.00 36.44 15.21
CA GLU A 441 14.61 36.15 16.59
C GLU A 441 13.44 35.17 16.64
N GLN A 442 12.41 35.38 15.80
CA GLN A 442 11.28 34.45 15.70
C GLN A 442 11.70 33.09 15.13
N ALA A 443 12.58 33.06 14.14
CA ALA A 443 13.09 31.78 13.63
C ALA A 443 13.85 31.01 14.72
N MET A 444 14.69 31.69 15.51
CA MET A 444 15.40 31.07 16.63
C MET A 444 14.45 30.60 17.74
N GLU A 445 13.44 31.38 18.09
CA GLU A 445 12.40 30.99 19.06
C GLU A 445 11.63 29.75 18.59
N ALA A 446 11.30 29.65 17.30
CA ALA A 446 10.67 28.47 16.73
C ALA A 446 11.56 27.22 16.86
N ILE A 447 12.88 27.38 16.65
CA ILE A 447 13.86 26.30 16.83
C ILE A 447 13.95 25.88 18.30
N GLU A 448 13.98 26.83 19.23
CA GLU A 448 13.94 26.56 20.67
C GLU A 448 12.65 25.84 21.09
N ASN A 449 11.54 26.13 20.41
CA ASN A 449 10.25 25.45 20.58
C ASN A 449 10.16 24.11 19.85
N GLY A 450 11.22 23.65 19.16
CA GLY A 450 11.30 22.31 18.59
C GLY A 450 11.27 22.22 17.07
N ALA A 451 11.25 23.34 16.34
CA ALA A 451 11.45 23.29 14.89
C ALA A 451 12.86 22.75 14.57
N THR A 452 12.92 21.76 13.68
CA THR A 452 14.16 21.02 13.41
C THR A 452 14.68 21.20 11.99
N GLN A 453 13.89 21.82 11.10
CA GLN A 453 14.22 21.95 9.68
C GLN A 453 13.90 23.36 9.15
N VAL A 454 14.47 23.69 7.98
CA VAL A 454 14.16 24.88 7.19
C VAL A 454 13.92 24.43 5.76
N THR A 455 12.75 24.77 5.22
CA THR A 455 12.27 24.38 3.89
C THR A 455 12.98 25.20 2.82
N HIS A 456 13.40 24.56 1.70
CA HIS A 456 14.05 25.17 0.51
C HIS A 456 14.78 26.50 0.76
N LEU A 457 15.89 26.45 1.51
CA LEU A 457 16.67 27.62 1.93
C LEU A 457 16.81 28.68 0.83
N TYR A 458 16.62 29.94 1.22
CA TYR A 458 16.56 31.14 0.38
C TYR A 458 15.20 31.40 -0.27
N ASN A 459 14.44 30.37 -0.63
CA ASN A 459 13.16 30.53 -1.31
C ASN A 459 12.04 30.88 -0.32
N ALA A 460 11.19 31.84 -0.68
CA ALA A 460 10.04 32.26 0.12
C ALA A 460 10.33 32.54 1.62
N MET A 461 11.45 33.18 1.94
CA MET A 461 11.82 33.52 3.33
C MET A 461 12.60 34.83 3.44
N THR A 462 12.75 35.35 4.66
CA THR A 462 13.55 36.57 4.90
C THR A 462 15.04 36.32 4.65
N PRO A 463 15.71 37.17 3.83
CA PRO A 463 17.07 36.94 3.39
C PRO A 463 18.11 37.27 4.46
N MET A 464 19.36 36.91 4.18
CA MET A 464 20.50 37.33 5.00
C MET A 464 20.81 38.82 4.80
N HIS A 465 20.78 39.59 5.88
CA HIS A 465 21.24 40.98 5.90
C HIS A 465 21.89 41.31 7.25
N HIS A 466 23.03 41.99 7.28
CA HIS A 466 23.85 42.20 8.50
C HIS A 466 23.14 42.91 9.66
N ARG A 467 22.13 43.76 9.39
CA ARG A 467 21.30 44.41 10.43
C ARG A 467 19.95 43.72 10.70
N LYS A 468 19.54 42.81 9.81
CA LYS A 468 18.25 42.10 9.86
C LYS A 468 18.52 40.68 9.36
N PRO A 469 19.10 39.80 10.19
CA PRO A 469 19.70 38.55 9.69
C PRO A 469 18.72 37.59 9.03
N GLY A 470 17.44 37.65 9.37
CA GLY A 470 16.38 36.85 8.75
C GLY A 470 16.51 35.35 9.01
N VAL A 471 15.61 34.59 8.38
CA VAL A 471 15.50 33.12 8.49
C VAL A 471 16.70 32.44 7.87
N VAL A 472 17.23 32.95 6.75
CA VAL A 472 18.44 32.41 6.12
C VAL A 472 19.62 32.37 7.10
N THR A 473 19.84 33.44 7.89
CA THR A 473 20.92 33.42 8.88
C THR A 473 20.61 32.49 10.05
N ALA A 474 19.35 32.42 10.50
CA ALA A 474 18.96 31.47 11.55
C ALA A 474 19.21 30.02 11.12
N ALA A 475 18.86 29.66 9.88
CA ALA A 475 19.10 28.35 9.29
C ALA A 475 20.58 27.97 9.26
N LEU A 476 21.44 28.90 8.79
CA LEU A 476 22.87 28.66 8.64
C LEU A 476 23.62 28.62 9.97
N ARG A 477 23.19 29.42 10.95
CA ARG A 477 23.84 29.50 12.27
C ARG A 477 23.43 28.36 13.22
N SER A 478 22.23 27.82 13.06
CA SER A 478 21.68 26.82 13.97
C SER A 478 21.94 25.39 13.50
N ASN A 479 21.67 24.41 14.37
CA ASN A 479 21.88 22.99 14.08
C ASN A 479 20.66 22.28 13.44
N VAL A 480 19.72 23.05 12.89
CA VAL A 480 18.58 22.52 12.12
C VAL A 480 19.05 21.87 10.82
N TYR A 481 18.25 20.97 10.26
CA TYR A 481 18.45 20.55 8.87
C TYR A 481 18.00 21.65 7.92
N THR A 482 18.60 21.70 6.74
CA THR A 482 18.32 22.76 5.77
C THR A 482 18.18 22.15 4.40
N GLU A 483 16.96 22.18 3.90
CA GLU A 483 16.60 21.73 2.56
C GLU A 483 17.10 22.73 1.52
N MET A 484 17.53 22.28 0.35
CA MET A 484 17.90 23.17 -0.75
C MET A 484 17.67 22.52 -2.11
N ILE A 485 17.09 23.30 -3.03
CA ILE A 485 16.85 22.93 -4.42
C ILE A 485 18.11 23.27 -5.23
N CYS A 486 18.88 22.24 -5.62
CA CYS A 486 20.16 22.42 -6.33
C CYS A 486 20.01 22.25 -7.85
N ASP A 487 19.08 22.98 -8.48
CA ASP A 487 18.84 22.96 -9.93
C ASP A 487 19.62 24.04 -10.72
N THR A 488 20.41 24.87 -10.03
CA THR A 488 21.15 26.03 -10.56
C THR A 488 20.26 27.21 -11.00
N ILE A 489 18.97 27.18 -10.66
CA ILE A 489 17.96 28.17 -11.04
C ILE A 489 17.34 28.80 -9.79
N HIS A 490 16.82 27.98 -8.88
CA HIS A 490 16.28 28.42 -7.59
C HIS A 490 17.37 29.06 -6.73
N VAL A 491 18.57 28.48 -6.79
CA VAL A 491 19.73 28.90 -6.02
C VAL A 491 20.96 28.94 -6.92
N HIS A 492 21.68 30.06 -6.88
CA HIS A 492 22.91 30.23 -7.64
C HIS A 492 23.98 29.21 -7.18
N PRO A 493 24.72 28.54 -8.09
CA PRO A 493 25.61 27.42 -7.72
C PRO A 493 26.70 27.75 -6.69
N ALA A 494 27.18 28.99 -6.66
CA ALA A 494 28.14 29.45 -5.65
C ALA A 494 27.64 29.28 -4.20
N MET A 495 26.31 29.23 -3.99
CA MET A 495 25.73 29.02 -2.67
C MET A 495 25.82 27.55 -2.21
N PHE A 496 26.01 26.59 -3.11
CA PHE A 496 26.03 25.17 -2.76
C PHE A 496 27.20 24.87 -1.80
N GLN A 497 28.41 25.30 -2.18
CA GLN A 497 29.61 25.19 -1.35
C GLN A 497 29.42 25.95 -0.03
N PHE A 498 28.97 27.21 -0.11
CA PHE A 498 28.81 28.08 1.05
C PHE A 498 27.88 27.47 2.11
N VAL A 499 26.75 26.91 1.70
CA VAL A 499 25.79 26.27 2.62
C VAL A 499 26.41 25.01 3.22
N MET A 500 27.06 24.15 2.43
CA MET A 500 27.71 22.94 2.96
C MET A 500 28.84 23.28 3.94
N ASP A 501 29.59 24.35 3.71
CA ASP A 501 30.61 24.85 4.64
C ASP A 501 30.01 25.42 5.94
N CYS A 502 28.79 25.95 5.89
CA CYS A 502 28.06 26.36 7.10
C CYS A 502 27.46 25.17 7.85
N LYS A 503 27.02 24.12 7.15
CA LYS A 503 26.22 23.00 7.68
C LYS A 503 27.03 21.72 7.88
N THR A 504 28.23 21.83 8.45
CA THR A 504 29.23 20.75 8.60
C THR A 504 28.81 19.54 9.44
N ASN A 505 27.68 19.58 10.17
CA ASN A 505 27.20 18.49 11.01
C ASN A 505 26.22 17.55 10.29
N ASP A 506 26.42 17.29 9.00
CA ASP A 506 25.51 16.48 8.18
C ASP A 506 24.06 17.04 8.21
N ARG A 507 23.93 18.37 8.17
CA ARG A 507 22.63 19.07 8.27
C ARG A 507 22.13 19.64 6.94
N PHE A 508 22.89 19.47 5.87
CA PHE A 508 22.49 19.85 4.53
C PHE A 508 21.63 18.73 3.91
N VAL A 509 20.46 19.07 3.38
CA VAL A 509 19.50 18.13 2.78
C VAL A 509 19.18 18.57 1.35
N LEU A 510 19.35 17.67 0.40
CA LEU A 510 18.94 17.86 -0.98
C LEU A 510 17.48 17.45 -1.13
N ILE A 511 16.73 18.31 -1.81
CA ILE A 511 15.36 18.06 -2.22
C ILE A 511 15.20 18.41 -3.69
N THR A 512 14.12 17.92 -4.31
CA THR A 512 13.79 18.35 -5.66
C THR A 512 12.84 19.53 -5.67
N ASP A 513 11.88 19.59 -4.75
CA ASP A 513 10.69 20.43 -4.91
C ASP A 513 10.04 20.21 -6.29
N CYS A 514 10.12 18.97 -6.80
CA CYS A 514 9.68 18.67 -8.16
C CYS A 514 8.15 18.69 -8.22
N MET A 515 7.63 19.36 -9.25
CA MET A 515 6.20 19.40 -9.55
C MET A 515 5.85 18.41 -10.66
N ARG A 516 4.55 18.22 -10.96
CA ARG A 516 4.03 17.18 -11.88
C ARG A 516 4.75 17.08 -13.24
N ALA A 517 5.39 18.14 -13.72
CA ALA A 517 6.14 18.17 -14.98
C ALA A 517 7.51 17.49 -14.90
N GLY A 518 7.97 17.04 -13.73
CA GLY A 518 9.20 16.25 -13.62
C GLY A 518 9.16 15.02 -14.51
N GLY A 519 10.14 14.90 -15.41
CA GLY A 519 10.20 13.80 -16.39
C GLY A 519 9.19 13.92 -17.55
N MET A 520 8.54 15.08 -17.70
CA MET A 520 7.59 15.36 -18.77
C MET A 520 8.16 16.36 -19.80
N PRO A 521 7.62 16.39 -21.05
CA PRO A 521 7.99 17.41 -22.03
C PRO A 521 7.62 18.83 -21.58
N GLN A 522 8.17 19.84 -22.27
CA GLN A 522 7.73 21.23 -22.13
C GLN A 522 6.23 21.38 -22.41
N GLY A 523 5.59 22.32 -21.72
CA GLY A 523 4.16 22.55 -21.86
C GLY A 523 3.53 23.28 -20.69
N GLU A 524 2.20 23.28 -20.66
CA GLU A 524 1.39 23.83 -19.58
C GLU A 524 0.95 22.73 -18.61
N TYR A 525 1.11 23.00 -17.33
CA TYR A 525 0.82 22.12 -16.21
C TYR A 525 0.13 22.89 -15.09
N THR A 526 -0.14 22.21 -13.98
CA THR A 526 -0.64 22.84 -12.75
C THR A 526 0.18 22.44 -11.53
N LEU A 527 0.26 23.34 -10.55
CA LEU A 527 0.69 23.06 -9.19
C LEU A 527 -0.45 23.49 -8.26
N GLY A 528 -1.13 22.52 -7.65
CA GLY A 528 -2.46 22.75 -7.09
C GLY A 528 -3.42 23.27 -8.17
N GLU A 529 -4.03 24.42 -7.93
CA GLU A 529 -4.94 25.09 -8.87
C GLU A 529 -4.22 26.12 -9.78
N LEU A 530 -2.93 26.38 -9.54
CA LEU A 530 -2.17 27.40 -10.26
C LEU A 530 -1.65 26.86 -11.59
N LYS A 531 -1.79 27.64 -12.65
CA LYS A 531 -1.22 27.32 -13.96
C LYS A 531 0.28 27.56 -13.98
N VAL A 532 1.02 26.58 -14.50
CA VAL A 532 2.48 26.58 -14.59
C VAL A 532 2.89 26.36 -16.04
N VAL A 533 3.78 27.21 -16.55
CA VAL A 533 4.43 27.06 -17.85
C VAL A 533 5.82 26.47 -17.63
N VAL A 534 6.12 25.38 -18.32
CA VAL A 534 7.40 24.67 -18.23
C VAL A 534 8.15 24.82 -19.54
N ASP A 535 9.32 25.43 -19.46
CA ASP A 535 10.28 25.55 -20.56
C ASP A 535 11.45 24.57 -20.40
N GLN A 536 12.54 24.75 -21.16
CA GLN A 536 13.71 23.86 -21.13
C GLN A 536 14.31 23.69 -19.73
N ASN A 537 14.18 24.69 -18.85
CA ASN A 537 14.97 24.76 -17.63
C ASN A 537 14.11 24.94 -16.38
N SER A 538 12.93 25.56 -16.46
CA SER A 538 12.18 25.98 -15.27
C SER A 538 10.67 25.84 -15.38
N ALA A 539 10.03 25.71 -14.21
CA ALA A 539 8.59 25.75 -14.02
C ALA A 539 8.21 27.11 -13.41
N ARG A 540 7.34 27.88 -14.08
CA ARG A 540 6.93 29.22 -13.64
C ARG A 540 5.45 29.45 -13.74
N LEU A 541 4.89 30.20 -12.81
CA LEU A 541 3.58 30.81 -12.96
C LEU A 541 3.58 31.79 -14.13
N THR A 542 2.39 32.18 -14.59
CA THR A 542 2.21 33.15 -15.68
C THR A 542 2.79 34.55 -15.38
N ASP A 543 3.02 34.88 -14.11
CA ASP A 543 3.66 36.13 -13.68
C ASP A 543 5.19 36.04 -13.54
N GLY A 544 5.78 34.87 -13.83
CA GLY A 544 7.23 34.61 -13.77
C GLY A 544 7.74 34.02 -12.45
N THR A 545 6.89 33.93 -11.42
CA THR A 545 7.22 33.29 -10.13
C THR A 545 7.58 31.82 -10.35
N LEU A 546 8.67 31.33 -9.74
CA LEU A 546 9.01 29.91 -9.77
C LEU A 546 7.94 29.08 -9.04
N ALA A 547 7.56 27.95 -9.61
CA ALA A 547 6.47 27.10 -9.12
C ALA A 547 6.93 25.64 -9.06
N GLY A 548 7.60 25.29 -7.96
CA GLY A 548 8.39 24.07 -7.85
C GLY A 548 9.50 24.00 -8.90
N SER A 549 10.03 22.81 -9.11
CA SER A 549 11.08 22.53 -10.09
C SER A 549 10.71 21.38 -11.04
N ILE A 550 11.58 21.12 -12.01
CA ILE A 550 11.60 19.89 -12.82
C ILE A 550 12.84 19.04 -12.50
N LEU A 551 13.48 19.29 -11.36
CA LEU A 551 14.72 18.66 -10.93
C LEU A 551 14.50 17.19 -10.56
N SER A 552 15.48 16.35 -10.86
CA SER A 552 15.59 14.99 -10.32
C SER A 552 16.72 14.92 -9.30
N LEU A 553 16.56 14.10 -8.26
CA LEU A 553 17.47 14.14 -7.11
C LEU A 553 18.91 13.69 -7.46
N ASN A 554 19.08 12.75 -8.39
CA ASN A 554 20.40 12.40 -8.93
C ASN A 554 21.05 13.56 -9.70
N ARG A 555 20.26 14.39 -10.39
CA ARG A 555 20.75 15.62 -11.02
C ARG A 555 21.11 16.69 -10.00
N ALA A 556 20.40 16.77 -8.87
CA ALA A 556 20.79 17.63 -7.75
C ALA A 556 22.20 17.26 -7.24
N ILE A 557 22.46 15.95 -7.04
CA ILE A 557 23.80 15.44 -6.66
C ILE A 557 24.85 15.80 -7.72
N ALA A 558 24.55 15.61 -9.00
CA ALA A 558 25.45 15.96 -10.09
C ALA A 558 25.79 17.47 -10.11
N ASN A 559 24.79 18.31 -9.89
CA ASN A 559 24.95 19.76 -9.87
C ASN A 559 25.80 20.21 -8.67
N VAL A 560 25.58 19.64 -7.47
CA VAL A 560 26.44 19.94 -6.31
C VAL A 560 27.86 19.46 -6.56
N ARG A 561 28.05 18.24 -7.08
CA ARG A 561 29.38 17.70 -7.40
C ARG A 561 30.13 18.55 -8.41
N ALA A 562 29.44 19.12 -9.39
CA ALA A 562 30.05 19.98 -10.40
C ALA A 562 30.44 21.38 -9.88
N ASN A 563 29.88 21.81 -8.74
CA ASN A 563 30.00 23.19 -8.24
C ASN A 563 30.56 23.26 -6.81
N THR A 564 31.09 22.15 -6.27
CA THR A 564 31.68 22.08 -4.94
C THR A 564 32.95 21.22 -4.96
N ASP A 565 33.82 21.41 -3.96
CA ASP A 565 34.98 20.56 -3.71
C ASP A 565 34.69 19.43 -2.71
N LYS A 566 33.42 19.28 -2.32
CA LYS A 566 32.98 18.29 -1.34
C LYS A 566 33.16 16.87 -1.88
N PRO A 567 33.59 15.94 -1.02
CA PRO A 567 33.70 14.55 -1.44
C PRO A 567 32.32 13.96 -1.77
N LEU A 568 32.27 13.06 -2.74
CA LEU A 568 31.02 12.51 -3.26
C LEU A 568 30.13 11.88 -2.16
N TRP A 569 30.70 11.19 -1.18
CA TRP A 569 29.93 10.59 -0.09
C TRP A 569 29.18 11.63 0.76
N GLU A 570 29.77 12.80 0.99
CA GLU A 570 29.12 13.90 1.73
C GLU A 570 27.94 14.48 0.93
N ILE A 571 28.10 14.61 -0.39
CA ILE A 571 27.02 15.05 -1.29
C ILE A 571 25.90 14.00 -1.35
N VAL A 572 26.24 12.71 -1.44
CA VAL A 572 25.27 11.61 -1.43
C VAL A 572 24.55 11.54 -0.08
N ASN A 573 25.23 11.77 1.05
CA ASN A 573 24.60 11.83 2.37
C ASN A 573 23.49 12.88 2.42
N ALA A 574 23.67 14.02 1.74
CA ALA A 574 22.65 15.07 1.67
C ALA A 574 21.34 14.61 1.00
N ALA A 575 21.38 13.57 0.16
CA ALA A 575 20.21 12.96 -0.49
C ALA A 575 19.83 11.58 0.08
N THR A 576 20.49 11.12 1.15
CA THR A 576 20.30 9.78 1.72
C THR A 576 20.26 9.82 3.26
N LEU A 577 21.42 9.83 3.90
CA LEU A 577 21.56 9.74 5.35
C LEU A 577 21.02 10.98 6.09
N ASN A 578 21.24 12.18 5.55
CA ASN A 578 20.85 13.43 6.19
C ASN A 578 19.32 13.58 6.28
N PRO A 579 18.55 13.42 5.17
CA PRO A 579 17.10 13.41 5.25
C PRO A 579 16.57 12.27 6.13
N ALA A 580 17.20 11.08 6.09
CA ALA A 580 16.83 9.98 6.98
C ALA A 580 17.01 10.36 8.46
N ARG A 581 18.13 10.98 8.84
CA ARG A 581 18.37 11.47 10.21
C ARG A 581 17.44 12.62 10.60
N ALA A 582 17.10 13.50 9.66
CA ALA A 582 16.17 14.61 9.87
C ALA A 582 14.78 14.13 10.33
N LEU A 583 14.37 12.97 9.83
CA LEU A 583 13.07 12.35 10.13
C LEU A 583 13.17 11.19 11.14
N GLY A 584 14.36 10.85 11.65
CA GLY A 584 14.54 9.76 12.62
C GLY A 584 14.46 8.36 12.03
N MET A 585 14.83 8.20 10.76
CA MET A 585 14.73 6.97 9.97
C MET A 585 16.10 6.35 9.61
N GLN A 586 17.20 6.91 10.10
CA GLN A 586 18.57 6.46 9.82
C GLN A 586 18.86 5.00 10.23
N ASP A 587 18.05 4.45 11.13
CA ASP A 587 18.23 3.07 11.58
C ASP A 587 17.75 2.06 10.54
N ARG A 588 16.87 2.49 9.62
CA ARG A 588 16.29 1.66 8.55
C ARG A 588 16.75 2.03 7.15
N ILE A 589 17.07 3.28 6.85
CA ILE A 589 17.36 3.74 5.47
C ILE A 589 18.52 4.74 5.43
N GLY A 590 19.00 5.06 4.22
CA GLY A 590 19.95 6.13 3.98
C GLY A 590 21.43 5.78 4.23
N SER A 591 21.76 4.51 4.51
CA SER A 591 23.15 4.06 4.62
C SER A 591 23.33 2.61 4.16
N LEU A 592 24.53 2.29 3.65
CA LEU A 592 24.93 0.92 3.31
C LEU A 592 25.38 0.15 4.57
N ARG A 593 24.49 0.02 5.56
CA ARG A 593 24.79 -0.57 6.87
C ARG A 593 23.90 -1.80 7.12
N ALA A 594 24.49 -2.83 7.73
CA ALA A 594 23.74 -4.01 8.14
C ALA A 594 22.49 -3.66 8.97
N GLY A 595 21.37 -4.31 8.64
CA GLY A 595 20.04 -4.09 9.23
C GLY A 595 19.20 -2.99 8.57
N CYS A 596 19.81 -2.10 7.77
CA CYS A 596 19.05 -1.18 6.93
C CYS A 596 18.34 -1.93 5.78
N ASN A 597 17.28 -1.34 5.23
CA ASN A 597 16.59 -1.82 4.06
C ASN A 597 17.57 -1.90 2.88
N ALA A 598 17.41 -2.93 2.06
CA ALA A 598 18.19 -3.11 0.85
C ALA A 598 17.69 -2.17 -0.28
N ASP A 599 17.75 -0.87 0.00
CA ASP A 599 17.42 0.20 -0.92
C ASP A 599 18.72 0.75 -1.51
N PHE A 600 18.87 0.63 -2.84
CA PHE A 600 20.09 1.02 -3.53
C PHE A 600 19.78 1.83 -4.78
N ALA A 601 20.66 2.78 -5.09
CA ALA A 601 20.70 3.41 -6.39
C ALA A 601 22.09 3.22 -7.00
N ILE A 602 22.11 2.74 -8.25
CA ILE A 602 23.33 2.42 -8.99
C ILE A 602 23.47 3.43 -10.10
N PHE A 603 24.61 4.12 -10.15
CA PHE A 603 24.86 5.22 -11.08
C PHE A 603 26.15 5.03 -11.88
N ASP A 604 26.18 5.61 -13.07
CA ASP A 604 27.45 5.89 -13.75
C ASP A 604 28.18 7.09 -13.11
N ASP A 605 29.36 7.43 -13.64
CA ASP A 605 30.18 8.53 -13.12
C ASP A 605 29.53 9.92 -13.29
N GLN A 606 28.50 10.05 -14.14
CA GLN A 606 27.76 11.28 -14.38
C GLN A 606 26.45 11.35 -13.56
N MET A 607 26.25 10.41 -12.63
CA MET A 607 25.02 10.25 -11.83
C MET A 607 23.77 9.92 -12.67
N ASN A 608 23.93 9.32 -13.86
CA ASN A 608 22.77 8.74 -14.55
C ASN A 608 22.44 7.38 -13.91
N THR A 609 21.18 7.18 -13.58
CA THR A 609 20.72 5.94 -12.94
C THR A 609 20.81 4.77 -13.91
N LEU A 610 21.51 3.72 -13.50
CA LEU A 610 21.61 2.45 -14.22
C LEU A 610 20.62 1.44 -13.66
N MET A 611 20.42 1.43 -12.35
CA MET A 611 19.55 0.48 -11.65
C MET A 611 19.11 1.04 -10.30
N THR A 612 17.89 0.71 -9.88
CA THR A 612 17.34 1.08 -8.57
C THR A 612 16.72 -0.15 -7.92
N LEU A 613 17.06 -0.36 -6.65
CA LEU A 613 16.52 -1.43 -5.83
C LEU A 613 15.73 -0.86 -4.65
N VAL A 614 14.56 -1.44 -4.38
CA VAL A 614 13.71 -1.13 -3.22
C VAL A 614 13.43 -2.43 -2.48
N ASP A 615 13.73 -2.47 -1.18
CA ASP A 615 13.60 -3.64 -0.32
C ASP A 615 14.19 -4.92 -0.97
N GLY A 616 15.37 -4.81 -1.60
CA GLY A 616 16.09 -5.93 -2.22
C GLY A 616 15.61 -6.34 -3.61
N ARG A 617 14.59 -5.67 -4.16
CA ARG A 617 14.04 -5.92 -5.50
C ARG A 617 14.47 -4.86 -6.48
N ILE A 618 14.83 -5.28 -7.69
CA ILE A 618 15.11 -4.37 -8.79
C ILE A 618 13.77 -3.82 -9.31
N VAL A 619 13.51 -2.54 -9.06
CA VAL A 619 12.29 -1.85 -9.53
C VAL A 619 12.55 -0.99 -10.77
N TYR A 620 13.82 -0.72 -11.08
CA TYR A 620 14.24 -0.05 -12.30
C TYR A 620 15.59 -0.59 -12.77
N ARG A 621 15.71 -0.81 -14.08
CA ARG A 621 16.97 -1.07 -14.77
C ARG A 621 16.94 -0.30 -16.09
N LYS A 622 18.01 0.43 -16.39
CA LYS A 622 18.16 1.13 -17.66
C LYS A 622 18.36 0.10 -18.77
N ASP A 623 17.52 0.13 -19.80
CA ASP A 623 17.66 -0.75 -20.95
C ASP A 623 18.99 -0.46 -21.67
N GLU A 624 19.81 -1.49 -21.91
CA GLU A 624 21.10 -1.37 -22.61
C GLU A 624 20.95 -1.02 -24.12
N ASN A 625 19.71 -0.96 -24.64
CA ASN A 625 19.40 -0.82 -26.06
C ASN A 625 18.70 0.50 -26.47
N ARG A 626 18.80 1.58 -25.67
CA ARG A 626 18.24 2.89 -26.03
C ARG A 626 19.16 4.07 -25.77
#